data_AF-A0A7C7E2U0-F1
#
_entry.id   AF-A0A7C7E2U0-F1
#
_cell.length_a   1.000
_cell.length_b   1.000
_cell.length_c   1.000
_cell.angle_alpha   90.00
_cell.angle_beta   90.00
_cell.angle_gamma   90.00
#
_symmetry.space_group_name_H-M   'P 1'
#
loop_
_entity.id
_entity.type
_entity.pdbx_description
1 polymer ?
#
loop_
_entity_poly.entity_id
_entity_poly.type
_entity_poly.pdbx_seq_one_letter_code
_entity_poly.pdbx_strand_id
1 'polypeptide(L)'
;MANCTSCGASNLGLGRVDLVLVDGAWYCKKCISQKGKVKCHLCGKEPFSSDEHFKTIDGNYVCTNCMEKQGIMKKYDYIMSVVTSGRPAPRTAAAGGDGKVSLDDLGPLRNLLEENLEPGEKIEVALAGNTGEGLACSSKHVFVLKSGMAAGSITAKKCIKYPWSAISGIEIKEGALYGLIELQGSGLPSYDARDINKAKQSENAVTFLANKRQPFDSALPKLKSYIRG
;
A
#
# COMPACT_ATOMS: atom_id res chain seq x y z
N MET A 1 6.32 8.84 -4.20
CA MET A 1 7.35 9.78 -4.65
C MET A 1 6.98 11.14 -4.09
N ALA A 2 7.87 11.82 -3.37
CA ALA A 2 7.57 13.13 -2.79
C ALA A 2 8.36 14.19 -3.55
N ASN A 3 7.63 15.15 -4.13
CA ASN A 3 8.21 16.29 -4.83
C ASN A 3 7.74 17.55 -4.11
N CYS A 4 8.61 18.56 -4.02
CA CYS A 4 8.23 19.88 -3.54
C CYS A 4 7.04 20.40 -4.37
N THR A 5 5.92 20.69 -3.72
CA THR A 5 4.69 21.15 -4.37
C THR A 5 4.90 22.48 -5.11
N SER A 6 5.86 23.31 -4.68
CA SER A 6 6.11 24.64 -5.26
C SER A 6 7.11 24.65 -6.41
N CYS A 7 8.14 23.79 -6.41
CA CYS A 7 9.22 23.85 -7.40
C CYS A 7 9.56 22.50 -8.07
N GLY A 8 8.86 21.43 -7.73
CA GLY A 8 9.06 20.10 -8.31
C GLY A 8 10.32 19.36 -7.85
N ALA A 9 11.15 19.98 -6.99
CA ALA A 9 12.37 19.34 -6.47
C ALA A 9 12.05 18.00 -5.77
N SER A 10 12.77 16.96 -6.17
CA SER A 10 12.53 15.58 -5.74
C SER A 10 13.42 15.19 -4.56
N ASN A 11 12.90 14.36 -3.65
CA ASN A 11 13.70 13.72 -2.60
C ASN A 11 14.41 12.43 -3.04
N LEU A 12 14.29 12.06 -4.32
CA LEU A 12 14.91 10.88 -4.94
C LEU A 12 15.79 11.29 -6.14
N GLY A 13 16.92 10.60 -6.32
CA GLY A 13 17.83 10.76 -7.46
C GLY A 13 19.11 11.56 -7.16
N LEU A 14 19.92 11.77 -8.20
CA LEU A 14 21.08 12.66 -8.16
C LEU A 14 20.59 14.11 -7.97
N GLY A 15 21.09 14.79 -6.92
CA GLY A 15 20.60 16.13 -6.54
C GLY A 15 19.38 16.12 -5.60
N ARG A 16 19.17 15.04 -4.83
CA ARG A 16 18.09 14.93 -3.83
C ARG A 16 17.99 16.17 -2.94
N VAL A 17 16.77 16.62 -2.72
CA VAL A 17 16.46 17.77 -1.87
C VAL A 17 15.67 17.29 -0.66
N ASP A 18 16.08 17.74 0.54
CA ASP A 18 15.31 17.47 1.75
C ASP A 18 13.93 18.13 1.65
N LEU A 19 12.90 17.36 2.00
CA LEU A 19 11.52 17.80 1.99
C LEU A 19 10.92 17.69 3.39
N VAL A 20 10.11 18.67 3.74
CA VAL A 20 9.26 18.67 4.93
C VAL A 20 7.80 18.61 4.50
N LEU A 21 7.03 17.74 5.14
CA LEU A 21 5.58 17.70 4.97
C LEU A 21 4.93 18.75 5.88
N VAL A 22 4.13 19.65 5.29
CA VAL A 22 3.31 20.63 6.01
C VAL A 22 1.90 20.63 5.44
N ASP A 23 0.90 20.36 6.27
CA ASP A 23 -0.53 20.37 5.89
C ASP A 23 -0.86 19.57 4.63
N GLY A 24 -0.23 18.40 4.48
CA GLY A 24 -0.51 17.54 3.32
C GLY A 24 0.30 17.87 2.07
N ALA A 25 1.20 18.85 2.10
CA ALA A 25 2.05 19.23 0.98
C ALA A 25 3.54 19.18 1.33
N TRP A 26 4.35 18.71 0.38
CA TRP A 26 5.81 18.61 0.55
C TRP A 26 6.47 19.92 0.14
N TYR A 27 7.40 20.41 0.95
CA TYR A 27 8.15 21.64 0.68
C TYR A 27 9.64 21.42 0.84
N CYS A 28 10.44 22.00 -0.06
CA CYS A 28 11.88 22.11 0.15
C CYS A 28 12.21 23.32 1.04
N LYS A 29 13.44 23.37 1.54
CA LYS A 29 13.92 24.47 2.41
C LYS A 29 13.75 25.87 1.82
N LYS A 30 13.88 26.03 0.49
CA LYS A 30 13.69 27.33 -0.18
C LYS A 30 12.22 27.74 -0.23
N CYS A 31 11.34 26.82 -0.58
CA CYS A 31 9.92 27.11 -0.78
C CYS A 31 9.13 27.23 0.54
N ILE A 32 9.53 26.51 1.59
CA ILE A 32 8.81 26.62 2.88
C ILE A 32 8.94 28.03 3.48
N SER A 33 10.08 28.69 3.29
CA SER A 33 10.32 30.04 3.80
C SER A 33 9.38 31.08 3.20
N GLN A 34 8.82 30.81 2.01
CA GLN A 34 7.83 31.67 1.36
C GLN A 34 6.43 31.52 1.96
N LYS A 35 6.18 30.45 2.72
CA LYS A 35 4.88 30.14 3.33
C LYS A 35 4.68 30.81 4.71
N GLY A 36 5.73 31.47 5.22
CA GLY A 36 5.74 32.09 6.55
C GLY A 36 6.48 31.24 7.59
N LYS A 37 6.45 31.69 8.86
CA LYS A 37 7.20 31.06 9.95
C LYS A 37 6.47 29.83 10.48
N VAL A 38 6.82 28.65 9.97
CA VAL A 38 6.36 27.37 10.50
C VAL A 38 7.19 27.03 11.74
N LYS A 39 6.53 26.90 12.89
CA LYS A 39 7.16 26.53 14.17
C LYS A 39 6.17 25.75 15.02
N CYS A 40 6.59 24.63 15.61
CA CYS A 40 5.74 23.86 16.50
C CYS A 40 5.36 24.69 17.72
N HIS A 41 4.06 24.85 17.97
CA HIS A 41 3.54 25.58 19.12
C HIS A 41 3.93 24.94 20.46
N LEU A 42 4.02 23.60 20.50
CA LEU A 42 4.26 22.86 21.74
C LEU A 42 5.74 22.75 22.13
N CYS A 43 6.64 22.56 21.16
CA CYS A 43 8.07 22.34 21.44
C CYS A 43 9.01 23.33 20.76
N GLY A 44 8.48 24.28 19.98
CA GLY A 44 9.27 25.30 19.30
C GLY A 44 10.14 24.79 18.15
N LYS A 45 10.09 23.51 17.77
CA LYS A 45 10.85 22.99 16.63
C LYS A 45 10.45 23.67 15.32
N GLU A 46 11.44 23.95 14.49
CA GLU A 46 11.26 24.53 13.14
C GLU A 46 11.54 23.47 12.05
N PRO A 47 11.00 23.62 10.83
CA PRO A 47 11.32 22.74 9.72
C PRO A 47 12.82 22.58 9.48
N PHE A 48 13.26 21.37 9.10
CA PHE A 48 14.66 21.04 8.81
C PHE A 48 15.63 21.11 10.01
N SER A 49 15.15 21.41 11.22
CA SER A 49 15.94 21.23 12.45
C SER A 49 15.97 19.77 12.93
N SER A 50 15.06 18.94 12.41
CA SER A 50 14.93 17.51 12.67
C SER A 50 14.13 16.86 11.53
N ASP A 51 13.89 15.56 11.62
CA ASP A 51 13.11 14.76 10.68
C ASP A 51 11.59 14.86 10.91
N GLU A 52 11.13 15.91 11.61
CA GLU A 52 9.73 16.13 11.94
C GLU A 52 8.97 16.84 10.82
N HIS A 53 7.67 16.53 10.75
CA HIS A 53 6.71 17.18 9.85
C HIS A 53 5.66 17.93 10.64
N PHE A 54 4.91 18.81 9.99
CA PHE A 54 4.04 19.76 10.68
C PHE A 54 2.61 19.69 10.15
N LYS A 55 1.64 19.77 11.05
CA LYS A 55 0.23 19.87 10.72
C LYS A 55 -0.40 20.99 11.53
N THR A 56 -1.31 21.73 10.92
CA THR A 56 -2.14 22.72 11.60
C THR A 56 -3.23 21.99 12.39
N ILE A 57 -3.25 22.22 13.69
CA ILE A 57 -4.23 21.69 14.66
C ILE A 57 -4.69 22.87 15.50
N ASP A 58 -6.00 23.14 15.50
CA ASP A 58 -6.59 24.27 16.22
C ASP A 58 -5.89 25.61 15.95
N GLY A 59 -5.60 25.86 14.67
CA GLY A 59 -4.93 27.09 14.20
C GLY A 59 -3.43 27.17 14.49
N ASN A 60 -2.83 26.13 15.09
CA ASN A 60 -1.42 26.11 15.46
C ASN A 60 -0.65 25.01 14.72
N TYR A 61 0.59 25.29 14.32
CA TYR A 61 1.47 24.24 13.80
C TYR A 61 1.91 23.31 14.93
N VAL A 62 1.74 22.01 14.74
CA VAL A 62 2.20 20.96 15.66
C VAL A 62 3.08 19.98 14.90
N CYS A 63 4.25 19.66 15.47
CA CYS A 63 5.17 18.69 14.85
C CYS A 63 4.74 17.24 15.12
N THR A 64 5.17 16.32 14.27
CA THR A 64 4.82 14.89 14.35
C THR A 64 5.14 14.24 15.69
N ASN A 65 6.26 14.57 16.32
CA ASN A 65 6.59 14.12 17.68
C ASN A 65 5.56 14.57 18.72
N CYS A 66 5.14 15.83 18.65
CA CYS A 66 4.15 16.37 19.57
C CYS A 66 2.76 15.81 19.29
N MET A 67 2.41 15.58 18.02
CA MET A 67 1.18 14.87 17.66
C MET A 67 1.16 13.46 18.25
N GLU A 68 2.29 12.73 18.20
CA GLU A 68 2.42 11.41 18.81
C GLU A 68 2.27 11.46 20.33
N LYS A 69 2.98 12.37 21.00
CA LYS A 69 2.92 12.53 22.46
C LYS A 69 1.53 12.91 22.97
N GLN A 70 0.78 13.67 22.19
CA GLN A 70 -0.59 14.09 22.51
C GLN A 70 -1.64 13.05 22.06
N GLY A 71 -1.21 11.92 21.48
CA GLY A 71 -2.12 10.87 21.00
C GLY A 71 -2.98 11.28 19.80
N ILE A 72 -2.60 12.34 19.08
CA ILE A 72 -3.38 12.91 17.97
C ILE A 72 -3.20 12.08 16.70
N MET A 73 -1.94 11.79 16.34
CA MET A 73 -1.59 11.07 15.11
C MET A 73 -0.14 10.61 15.15
N LYS A 74 0.16 9.41 14.64
CA LYS A 74 1.54 8.97 14.48
C LYS A 74 2.21 9.63 13.29
N LYS A 75 3.51 9.90 13.41
CA LYS A 75 4.36 10.46 12.35
C LYS A 75 4.24 9.66 11.06
N TYR A 76 4.31 8.34 11.18
CA TYR A 76 4.19 7.43 10.05
C TYR A 76 2.83 7.55 9.36
N ASP A 77 1.74 7.54 10.13
CA ASP A 77 0.38 7.66 9.60
C ASP A 77 0.17 9.00 8.88
N TYR A 78 0.72 10.08 9.43
CA TYR A 78 0.65 11.40 8.82
C TYR A 78 1.36 11.44 7.47
N ILE A 79 2.61 10.97 7.40
CA ILE A 79 3.37 10.90 6.15
C ILE A 79 2.65 10.04 5.11
N MET A 80 2.17 8.87 5.53
CA MET A 80 1.52 7.92 4.65
C MET A 80 0.21 8.47 4.09
N SER A 81 -0.59 9.17 4.89
CA SER A 81 -1.84 9.79 4.43
C SER A 81 -1.63 10.67 3.18
N VAL A 82 -0.48 11.34 3.09
CA VAL A 82 -0.13 12.29 2.02
C VAL A 82 0.45 11.59 0.81
N VAL A 83 1.33 10.61 1.04
CA VAL A 83 1.86 9.76 -0.04
C VAL A 83 0.73 9.00 -0.74
N THR A 84 -0.34 8.64 -0.01
CA THR A 84 -1.52 7.97 -0.58
C THR A 84 -2.55 8.90 -1.21
N SER A 85 -2.65 10.17 -0.76
CA SER A 85 -3.61 11.16 -1.29
C SER A 85 -3.10 11.95 -2.49
N GLY A 86 -1.80 11.87 -2.81
CA GLY A 86 -1.22 12.41 -4.05
C GLY A 86 -1.51 11.59 -5.32
N ARG A 87 -2.34 10.54 -5.25
CA ARG A 87 -2.90 9.89 -6.45
C ARG A 87 -4.24 10.57 -6.79
N PRO A 88 -4.53 10.85 -8.07
CA PRO A 88 -5.85 11.36 -8.45
C PRO A 88 -6.92 10.45 -7.84
N ALA A 89 -7.98 11.07 -7.32
CA ALA A 89 -9.10 10.37 -6.72
C ALA A 89 -9.55 9.22 -7.66
N PRO A 90 -9.83 8.02 -7.13
CA PRO A 90 -10.54 7.03 -7.93
C PRO A 90 -11.83 7.70 -8.38
N ARG A 91 -12.07 7.71 -9.69
CA ARG A 91 -13.41 8.01 -10.21
C ARG A 91 -14.37 7.14 -9.41
N THR A 92 -15.37 7.79 -8.82
CA THR A 92 -16.49 7.15 -8.15
C THR A 92 -16.90 5.94 -8.96
N ALA A 93 -16.66 4.74 -8.42
CA ALA A 93 -17.22 3.53 -8.98
C ALA A 93 -18.73 3.68 -8.86
N ALA A 94 -19.38 3.95 -9.99
CA ALA A 94 -20.80 3.74 -10.11
C ALA A 94 -21.07 2.29 -9.73
N ALA A 95 -22.07 2.10 -8.88
CA ALA A 95 -22.64 0.80 -8.63
C ALA A 95 -23.06 0.16 -9.97
N GLY A 96 -22.67 -1.09 -10.18
CA GLY A 96 -23.04 -1.89 -11.35
C GLY A 96 -22.02 -1.81 -12.49
N GLY A 97 -21.20 -2.86 -12.61
CA GLY A 97 -20.33 -3.05 -13.77
C GLY A 97 -19.98 -4.52 -13.92
N ASP A 98 -20.45 -5.12 -15.01
CA ASP A 98 -20.32 -6.52 -15.39
C ASP A 98 -18.89 -7.07 -15.22
N GLY A 99 -18.74 -8.09 -14.37
CA GLY A 99 -17.86 -9.27 -14.44
C GLY A 99 -16.51 -9.26 -15.19
N LYS A 100 -15.92 -8.11 -15.53
CA LYS A 100 -14.63 -8.00 -16.19
C LYS A 100 -13.56 -7.78 -15.16
N VAL A 101 -12.67 -8.75 -15.07
CA VAL A 101 -11.42 -8.65 -14.32
C VAL A 101 -10.60 -7.50 -14.90
N SER A 102 -10.42 -6.43 -14.13
CA SER A 102 -9.51 -5.34 -14.48
C SER A 102 -8.09 -5.76 -14.14
N LEU A 103 -7.41 -6.43 -15.07
CA LEU A 103 -5.97 -6.73 -14.94
C LEU A 103 -5.12 -5.46 -14.78
N ASP A 104 -5.65 -4.33 -15.24
CA ASP A 104 -5.00 -3.02 -15.13
C ASP A 104 -4.85 -2.57 -13.66
N ASP A 105 -5.68 -3.09 -12.75
CA ASP A 105 -5.59 -2.77 -11.32
C ASP A 105 -4.28 -3.28 -10.71
N LEU A 106 -3.68 -4.34 -11.27
CA LEU A 106 -2.38 -4.87 -10.85
C LEU A 106 -1.21 -3.94 -11.22
N GLY A 107 -1.43 -2.99 -12.14
CA GLY A 107 -0.40 -2.08 -12.62
C GLY A 107 0.85 -2.84 -13.10
N PRO A 108 2.07 -2.51 -12.62
CA PRO A 108 3.30 -3.19 -13.05
C PRO A 108 3.36 -4.70 -12.77
N LEU A 109 2.53 -5.22 -11.86
CA LEU A 109 2.47 -6.65 -11.56
C LEU A 109 1.75 -7.44 -12.65
N ARG A 110 0.99 -6.77 -13.53
CA ARG A 110 0.31 -7.39 -14.67
C ARG A 110 1.28 -8.13 -15.57
N ASN A 111 2.39 -7.49 -15.96
CA ASN A 111 3.39 -8.11 -16.82
C ASN A 111 4.00 -9.36 -16.16
N LEU A 112 4.28 -9.28 -14.86
CA LEU A 112 4.79 -10.41 -14.09
C LEU A 112 3.79 -11.58 -14.06
N LEU A 113 2.49 -11.29 -13.95
CA LEU A 113 1.46 -12.31 -14.03
C LEU A 113 1.43 -12.94 -15.43
N GLU A 114 1.35 -12.13 -16.48
CA GLU A 114 1.25 -12.56 -17.87
C GLU A 114 2.44 -13.45 -18.29
N GLU A 115 3.66 -13.13 -17.84
CA GLU A 115 4.87 -13.93 -18.05
C GLU A 115 4.81 -15.34 -17.41
N ASN A 116 3.93 -15.55 -16.42
CA ASN A 116 3.83 -16.79 -15.65
C ASN A 116 2.53 -17.58 -15.92
N LEU A 117 1.70 -17.11 -16.86
CA LEU A 117 0.51 -17.81 -17.30
C LEU A 117 0.85 -19.00 -18.20
N GLU A 118 0.12 -20.08 -18.05
CA GLU A 118 0.13 -21.14 -19.06
C GLU A 118 -0.55 -20.67 -20.35
N PRO A 119 -0.17 -21.25 -21.51
CA PRO A 119 -0.87 -20.99 -22.77
C PRO A 119 -2.39 -21.20 -22.63
N GLY A 120 -3.15 -20.16 -22.93
CA GLY A 120 -4.61 -20.17 -22.86
C GLY A 120 -5.21 -20.05 -21.45
N GLU A 121 -4.39 -19.87 -20.41
CA GLU A 121 -4.86 -19.62 -19.05
C GLU A 121 -5.52 -18.25 -18.94
N LYS A 122 -6.78 -18.22 -18.47
CA LYS A 122 -7.56 -17.00 -18.33
C LYS A 122 -7.67 -16.60 -16.86
N ILE A 123 -7.39 -15.34 -16.58
CA ILE A 123 -7.55 -14.77 -15.25
C ILE A 123 -9.02 -14.43 -14.98
N GLU A 124 -9.49 -14.85 -13.82
CA GLU A 124 -10.88 -14.69 -13.34
C GLU A 124 -10.99 -13.78 -12.12
N VAL A 125 -9.89 -13.54 -11.40
CA VAL A 125 -9.79 -12.54 -10.33
C VAL A 125 -8.42 -11.88 -10.41
N ALA A 126 -8.37 -10.56 -10.23
CA ALA A 126 -7.14 -9.80 -10.03
C ALA A 126 -7.39 -8.72 -8.98
N LEU A 127 -6.55 -8.69 -7.94
CA LEU A 127 -6.67 -7.81 -6.80
C LEU A 127 -5.34 -7.12 -6.55
N ALA A 128 -5.38 -5.79 -6.49
CA ALA A 128 -4.24 -4.99 -6.09
C ALA A 128 -4.13 -4.92 -4.56
N GLY A 129 -3.00 -5.35 -4.02
CA GLY A 129 -2.67 -5.16 -2.62
C GLY A 129 -2.02 -3.80 -2.34
N ASN A 130 -1.26 -3.77 -1.25
CA ASN A 130 -0.33 -2.69 -0.96
C ASN A 130 0.80 -2.62 -2.01
N THR A 131 1.59 -1.56 -1.98
CA THR A 131 2.62 -1.30 -2.99
C THR A 131 3.52 -2.50 -3.23
N GLY A 132 3.49 -3.00 -4.47
CA GLY A 132 4.28 -4.14 -4.90
C GLY A 132 3.66 -5.50 -4.61
N GLU A 133 2.39 -5.57 -4.20
CA GLU A 133 1.70 -6.82 -3.89
C GLU A 133 0.41 -6.96 -4.72
N GLY A 134 0.08 -8.19 -5.11
CA GLY A 134 -1.16 -8.49 -5.81
C GLY A 134 -1.55 -9.95 -5.69
N LEU A 135 -2.85 -10.23 -5.81
CA LEU A 135 -3.39 -11.58 -5.89
C LEU A 135 -4.09 -11.72 -7.24
N ALA A 136 -3.90 -12.83 -7.93
CA ALA A 136 -4.70 -13.16 -9.09
C ALA A 136 -5.09 -14.63 -9.06
N CYS A 137 -6.15 -15.01 -9.77
CA CYS A 137 -6.46 -16.41 -9.95
C CYS A 137 -7.05 -16.72 -11.32
N SER A 138 -6.83 -17.96 -11.76
CA SER A 138 -7.48 -18.62 -12.89
C SER A 138 -8.25 -19.82 -12.36
N SER A 139 -8.88 -20.59 -13.27
CA SER A 139 -9.43 -21.91 -12.92
C SER A 139 -8.40 -22.97 -12.56
N LYS A 140 -7.11 -22.74 -12.84
CA LYS A 140 -6.02 -23.70 -12.56
C LYS A 140 -5.19 -23.31 -11.35
N HIS A 141 -4.91 -22.02 -11.18
CA HIS A 141 -3.95 -21.54 -10.21
C HIS A 141 -4.42 -20.29 -9.49
N VAL A 142 -3.89 -20.11 -8.28
CA VAL A 142 -3.86 -18.82 -7.58
C VAL A 142 -2.42 -18.32 -7.55
N PHE A 143 -2.26 -17.02 -7.77
CA PHE A 143 -0.99 -16.34 -7.91
C PHE A 143 -0.85 -15.27 -6.82
N VAL A 144 0.25 -15.31 -6.08
CA VAL A 144 0.70 -14.23 -5.20
C VAL A 144 1.85 -13.51 -5.89
N LEU A 145 1.64 -12.24 -6.19
CA LEU A 145 2.58 -11.40 -6.93
C LEU A 145 3.27 -10.44 -5.96
N LYS A 146 4.60 -10.39 -6.01
CA LYS A 146 5.44 -9.49 -5.20
C LYS A 146 6.45 -8.76 -6.07
N SER A 147 6.69 -7.50 -5.77
CA SER A 147 7.77 -6.71 -6.39
C SER A 147 8.34 -5.68 -5.41
N GLY A 148 9.56 -5.23 -5.70
CA GLY A 148 10.26 -4.28 -4.85
C GLY A 148 10.47 -4.83 -3.44
N MET A 149 10.36 -3.96 -2.43
CA MET A 149 10.59 -4.35 -1.03
C MET A 149 9.67 -5.48 -0.53
N ALA A 150 8.50 -5.70 -1.14
CA ALA A 150 7.64 -6.84 -0.84
C ALA A 150 8.21 -8.18 -1.34
N ALA A 151 9.06 -8.14 -2.37
CA ALA A 151 9.83 -9.28 -2.86
C ALA A 151 11.22 -9.41 -2.21
N GLY A 152 11.58 -8.49 -1.29
CA GLY A 152 12.85 -8.51 -0.53
C GLY A 152 13.92 -7.52 -1.00
N SER A 153 13.77 -6.89 -2.17
CA SER A 153 14.71 -5.86 -2.66
C SER A 153 14.07 -4.94 -3.70
N ILE A 154 14.62 -3.73 -3.93
CA ILE A 154 14.00 -2.72 -4.82
C ILE A 154 13.80 -3.17 -6.28
N THR A 155 14.58 -4.14 -6.77
CA THR A 155 14.48 -4.71 -8.12
C THR A 155 13.86 -6.11 -8.15
N ALA A 156 13.62 -6.72 -6.98
CA ALA A 156 13.10 -8.08 -6.91
C ALA A 156 11.67 -8.16 -7.43
N LYS A 157 11.35 -9.30 -8.02
CA LYS A 157 10.00 -9.71 -8.43
C LYS A 157 9.83 -11.18 -8.06
N LYS A 158 8.66 -11.57 -7.56
CA LYS A 158 8.26 -12.95 -7.34
C LYS A 158 6.84 -13.16 -7.83
N CYS A 159 6.65 -14.20 -8.62
CA CYS A 159 5.33 -14.75 -8.92
C CYS A 159 5.27 -16.11 -8.25
N ILE A 160 4.51 -16.22 -7.18
CA ILE A 160 4.31 -17.48 -6.48
C ILE A 160 3.00 -18.07 -6.98
N LYS A 161 3.09 -19.23 -7.62
CA LYS A 161 1.99 -19.91 -8.31
C LYS A 161 1.64 -21.17 -7.52
N TYR A 162 0.39 -21.27 -7.06
CA TYR A 162 -0.13 -22.46 -6.39
C TYR A 162 -1.22 -23.12 -7.22
N PRO A 163 -1.16 -24.45 -7.45
CA PRO A 163 -2.34 -25.17 -7.92
C PRO A 163 -3.41 -25.16 -6.82
N TRP A 164 -4.69 -25.12 -7.21
CA TRP A 164 -5.79 -25.11 -6.24
C TRP A 164 -5.79 -26.32 -5.30
N SER A 165 -5.24 -27.46 -5.72
CA SER A 165 -5.08 -28.65 -4.87
C SER A 165 -4.11 -28.47 -3.71
N ALA A 166 -3.23 -27.47 -3.74
CA ALA A 166 -2.32 -27.14 -2.64
C ALA A 166 -2.97 -26.21 -1.59
N ILE A 167 -4.15 -25.66 -1.91
CA ILE A 167 -4.84 -24.67 -1.09
C ILE A 167 -6.02 -25.35 -0.38
N SER A 168 -5.98 -25.35 0.95
CA SER A 168 -7.05 -25.86 1.82
C SER A 168 -8.03 -24.78 2.28
N GLY A 169 -7.65 -23.50 2.17
CA GLY A 169 -8.46 -22.38 2.65
C GLY A 169 -7.93 -21.04 2.17
N ILE A 170 -8.78 -20.02 2.25
CA ILE A 170 -8.40 -18.63 2.04
C ILE A 170 -9.06 -17.80 3.15
N GLU A 171 -8.27 -17.02 3.85
CA GLU A 171 -8.70 -16.22 4.99
C GLU A 171 -8.38 -14.75 4.78
N ILE A 172 -9.30 -13.88 5.18
CA ILE A 172 -9.06 -12.46 5.32
C ILE A 172 -8.92 -12.16 6.80
N LYS A 173 -7.75 -11.66 7.22
CA LYS A 173 -7.50 -11.22 8.59
C LYS A 173 -7.37 -9.69 8.60
N GLU A 174 -7.96 -9.06 9.61
CA GLU A 174 -8.04 -7.61 9.70
C GLU A 174 -7.43 -7.08 11.00
N GLY A 175 -6.67 -5.99 10.87
CA GLY A 175 -6.28 -5.12 11.95
C GLY A 175 -6.81 -3.70 11.71
N ALA A 176 -6.52 -2.78 12.63
CA ALA A 176 -7.09 -1.42 12.61
C ALA A 176 -6.75 -0.60 11.34
N LEU A 177 -5.60 -0.86 10.70
CA LEU A 177 -5.11 -0.08 9.55
C LEU A 177 -4.86 -0.94 8.30
N TYR A 178 -4.48 -2.19 8.50
CA TYR A 178 -4.14 -3.12 7.44
C TYR A 178 -4.94 -4.42 7.61
N GLY A 179 -5.24 -5.06 6.49
CA GLY A 179 -5.64 -6.44 6.46
C GLY A 179 -4.69 -7.24 5.57
N LEU A 180 -4.87 -8.54 5.58
CA LEU A 180 -4.22 -9.45 4.66
C LEU A 180 -5.21 -10.52 4.21
N ILE A 181 -5.10 -10.89 2.93
CA ILE A 181 -5.68 -12.13 2.42
C ILE A 181 -4.56 -13.17 2.38
N GLU A 182 -4.80 -14.33 2.97
CA GLU A 182 -3.82 -15.41 3.13
C GLU A 182 -4.36 -16.70 2.53
N LEU A 183 -3.51 -17.38 1.77
CA LEU A 183 -3.73 -18.74 1.30
C LEU A 183 -3.30 -19.72 2.40
N GLN A 184 -4.19 -20.62 2.77
CA GLN A 184 -3.96 -21.68 3.74
C GLN A 184 -3.71 -23.01 3.03
N GLY A 185 -2.74 -23.78 3.50
CA GLY A 185 -2.36 -25.06 2.90
C GLY A 185 -1.32 -25.76 3.78
N SER A 186 -1.07 -27.03 3.51
CA SER A 186 -0.06 -27.79 4.25
C SER A 186 1.33 -27.14 4.08
N GLY A 187 1.96 -26.74 5.18
CA GLY A 187 3.27 -26.10 5.18
C GLY A 187 3.29 -24.61 4.82
N LEU A 188 2.13 -23.98 4.59
CA LEU A 188 2.05 -22.54 4.39
C LEU A 188 2.06 -21.80 5.75
N PRO A 189 2.85 -20.73 5.90
CA PRO A 189 2.91 -19.96 7.14
C PRO A 189 1.60 -19.19 7.37
N SER A 190 1.30 -18.92 8.63
CA SER A 190 0.14 -18.12 9.03
C SER A 190 0.61 -16.85 9.75
N TYR A 191 0.03 -15.71 9.39
CA TYR A 191 0.40 -14.40 9.93
C TYR A 191 -0.76 -13.74 10.67
N ASP A 192 -0.44 -13.00 11.72
CA ASP A 192 -1.37 -12.09 12.39
C ASP A 192 -1.43 -10.77 11.59
N ALA A 193 -2.63 -10.22 11.38
CA ALA A 193 -2.82 -8.92 10.74
C ALA A 193 -2.14 -7.76 11.50
N ARG A 194 -1.78 -7.96 12.77
CA ARG A 194 -0.97 -7.04 13.59
C ARG A 194 0.52 -7.06 13.25
N ASP A 195 1.03 -8.10 12.59
CA ASP A 195 2.44 -8.22 12.16
C ASP A 195 2.56 -8.14 10.62
N ILE A 196 2.14 -6.99 10.08
CA ILE A 196 2.05 -6.77 8.63
C ILE A 196 3.40 -6.83 7.92
N ASN A 197 4.50 -6.56 8.63
CA ASN A 197 5.85 -6.57 8.07
C ASN A 197 6.27 -7.98 7.66
N LYS A 198 5.92 -8.99 8.45
CA LYS A 198 6.16 -10.40 8.08
C LYS A 198 5.25 -10.84 6.95
N ALA A 199 3.96 -10.49 7.03
CA ALA A 199 2.99 -10.84 5.99
C ALA A 199 3.35 -10.24 4.61
N LYS A 200 3.91 -9.03 4.58
CA LYS A 200 4.28 -8.32 3.35
C LYS A 200 5.26 -9.09 2.47
N GLN A 201 6.24 -9.77 3.07
CA GLN A 201 7.23 -10.57 2.35
C GLN A 201 6.86 -12.05 2.22
N SER A 202 5.72 -12.44 2.78
CA SER A 202 5.23 -13.82 2.67
C SER A 202 4.89 -14.19 1.23
N GLU A 203 5.01 -15.48 0.94
CA GLU A 203 4.75 -16.06 -0.37
C GLU A 203 3.28 -16.47 -0.55
N ASN A 204 2.51 -16.52 0.54
CA ASN A 204 1.12 -16.95 0.56
C ASN A 204 0.12 -15.87 1.01
N ALA A 205 0.55 -14.63 1.29
CA ALA A 205 -0.38 -13.56 1.67
C ALA A 205 -0.17 -12.27 0.86
N VAL A 206 -1.23 -11.50 0.72
CA VAL A 206 -1.24 -10.16 0.11
C VAL A 206 -1.84 -9.20 1.12
N THR A 207 -1.08 -8.15 1.45
CA THR A 207 -1.55 -7.13 2.40
C THR A 207 -2.33 -6.04 1.69
N PHE A 208 -3.27 -5.41 2.39
CA PHE A 208 -4.07 -4.29 1.91
C PHE A 208 -4.37 -3.29 3.03
N LEU A 209 -4.72 -2.05 2.68
CA LEU A 209 -5.23 -1.07 3.64
C LEU A 209 -6.68 -1.41 4.00
N ALA A 210 -7.08 -1.26 5.27
CA ALA A 210 -8.43 -1.60 5.73
C ALA A 210 -9.54 -0.93 4.89
N ASN A 211 -9.34 0.31 4.43
CA ASN A 211 -10.26 1.01 3.55
C ASN A 211 -10.35 0.47 2.10
N LYS A 212 -9.51 -0.50 1.74
CA LYS A 212 -9.50 -1.23 0.47
C LYS A 212 -9.95 -2.69 0.62
N ARG A 213 -10.65 -3.02 1.71
CA ARG A 213 -11.12 -4.38 1.98
C ARG A 213 -12.19 -4.86 1.00
N GLN A 214 -13.09 -3.97 0.57
CA GLN A 214 -14.27 -4.35 -0.22
C GLN A 214 -13.96 -5.18 -1.48
N PRO A 215 -12.95 -4.85 -2.32
CA PRO A 215 -12.56 -5.71 -3.45
C PRO A 215 -12.18 -7.15 -3.03
N PHE A 216 -11.49 -7.32 -1.90
CA PHE A 216 -11.09 -8.63 -1.40
C PHE A 216 -12.30 -9.42 -0.90
N ASP A 217 -13.20 -8.79 -0.13
CA ASP A 217 -14.44 -9.41 0.32
C ASP A 217 -15.32 -9.85 -0.88
N SER A 218 -15.39 -9.02 -1.92
CA SER A 218 -16.20 -9.29 -3.12
C SER A 218 -15.64 -10.45 -3.95
N ALA A 219 -14.32 -10.63 -3.96
CA ALA A 219 -13.65 -11.70 -4.69
C ALA A 219 -13.57 -13.02 -3.91
N LEU A 220 -13.68 -12.98 -2.58
CA LEU A 220 -13.49 -14.14 -1.71
C LEU A 220 -14.41 -15.33 -2.06
N PRO A 221 -15.71 -15.17 -2.36
CA PRO A 221 -16.57 -16.28 -2.77
C PRO A 221 -16.08 -16.98 -4.04
N LYS A 222 -15.64 -16.20 -5.04
CA LYS A 222 -15.11 -16.72 -6.30
C LYS A 222 -13.80 -17.46 -6.07
N LEU A 223 -12.87 -16.90 -5.28
CA LEU A 223 -11.62 -17.56 -4.90
C LEU A 223 -11.88 -18.90 -4.19
N LYS A 224 -12.78 -18.92 -3.21
CA LYS A 224 -13.13 -20.14 -2.47
C LYS A 224 -13.81 -21.20 -3.33
N SER A 225 -14.50 -20.80 -4.41
CA SER A 225 -15.17 -21.75 -5.31
C SER A 225 -14.23 -22.73 -6.03
N TYR A 226 -12.92 -22.43 -6.08
CA TYR A 226 -11.91 -23.32 -6.67
C TYR A 226 -11.26 -24.28 -5.69
N ILE A 227 -11.44 -24.06 -4.39
CA ILE A 227 -10.95 -24.96 -3.34
C ILE A 227 -11.90 -26.16 -3.36
N ARG A 228 -11.43 -27.29 -3.86
CA ARG A 228 -12.18 -28.54 -3.79
C ARG A 228 -12.06 -29.08 -2.37
N GLY A 229 -13.21 -29.27 -1.72
CA GLY A 229 -13.31 -29.97 -0.45
C GLY A 229 -13.00 -31.46 -0.58
#